data_AF-A0A291DCV6-F1
#
_entry.id   AF-A0A291DCV6-F1
#
_cell.length_a   1.000
_cell.length_b   1.000
_cell.length_c   1.000
_cell.angle_alpha   90.00
_cell.angle_beta   90.00
_cell.angle_gamma   90.00
#
_symmetry.space_group_name_H-M   'P 1'
#
loop_
_entity.id
_entity.type
_entity.pdbx_description
1 polymer ?
#
loop_
_entity_poly.entity_id
_entity_poly.type
_entity_poly.pdbx_seq_one_letter_code
_entity_poly.pdbx_strand_id
1 'polypeptide(L)'
;MSIEKANAHISSCLYYLSRELDPLLTKLLAQKEFMPQKVLEERGWTIILKIHDENRDRLRHPDLYNPKDLQVQLRMFTEGVGPQNDRFPFEPDGARKVRTYAQDLRIFRNKSAHYVDLDRNDAVRIYDSAARLFEALGAPEQKAWCESQLNRVHADLFGAGEAAPVRRELDEAVRQAASTAREVKTEVSAPRGAFTRPARPAPVSRPAQPAAPASASQPASESSVPPLCLAVGEGRYPFEPWEPISLGDRDIFDSLRSKRSKDQMSAALEEIVSAEGPVQADRLATLAAQCFGVSRLAKKNRDWIIRLADRMSELQVDEHKFVWHVEEPREEYGEFRPSVDGAVREFDQISPVEIANAWRFYEQNPELMDEGQDVESAVLATFGRKRRTAKVKAQLELAKALLAA
;
A
#
# COMPACT_ATOMS: atom_id res chain seq x y z
N MET A 1 6.25 -28.49 -14.75
CA MET A 1 4.81 -28.74 -14.54
C MET A 1 4.18 -27.77 -13.53
N SER A 2 4.73 -27.61 -12.32
CA SER A 2 4.12 -26.80 -11.24
C SER A 2 3.85 -25.34 -11.65
N ILE A 3 4.90 -24.64 -12.09
CA ILE A 3 4.86 -23.20 -12.41
C ILE A 3 4.07 -22.95 -13.71
N GLU A 4 4.25 -23.80 -14.73
CA GLU A 4 3.49 -23.72 -16.00
C GLU A 4 1.97 -23.79 -15.78
N LYS A 5 1.49 -24.66 -14.88
CA LYS A 5 0.06 -24.68 -14.50
C LYS A 5 -0.35 -23.39 -13.79
N ALA A 6 0.43 -22.91 -12.83
CA ALA A 6 0.14 -21.67 -12.09
C ALA A 6 0.03 -20.47 -13.03
N ASN A 7 1.04 -20.26 -13.89
CA ASN A 7 1.05 -19.25 -14.94
C ASN A 7 -0.18 -19.36 -15.85
N ALA A 8 -0.60 -20.57 -16.25
CA ALA A 8 -1.81 -20.76 -17.06
C ALA A 8 -3.11 -20.36 -16.32
N HIS A 9 -3.25 -20.70 -15.05
CA HIS A 9 -4.41 -20.28 -14.24
C HIS A 9 -4.44 -18.75 -14.04
N ILE A 10 -3.28 -18.12 -13.84
CA ILE A 10 -3.12 -16.67 -13.71
C ILE A 10 -3.46 -15.96 -15.02
N SER A 11 -2.93 -16.42 -16.16
CA SER A 11 -3.28 -15.91 -17.49
C SER A 11 -4.79 -16.03 -17.78
N SER A 12 -5.42 -17.13 -17.35
CA SER A 12 -6.87 -17.31 -17.46
C SER A 12 -7.66 -16.30 -16.63
N CYS A 13 -7.22 -16.01 -15.41
CA CYS A 13 -7.83 -14.99 -14.54
C CYS A 13 -7.69 -13.58 -15.12
N LEU A 14 -6.49 -13.21 -15.58
CA LEU A 14 -6.20 -11.91 -16.21
C LEU A 14 -7.03 -11.72 -17.50
N TYR A 15 -7.17 -12.76 -18.32
CA TYR A 15 -8.02 -12.73 -19.52
C TYR A 15 -9.52 -12.60 -19.17
N TYR A 16 -9.98 -13.24 -18.10
CA TYR A 16 -11.35 -13.09 -17.60
C TYR A 16 -11.63 -11.66 -17.12
N LEU A 17 -10.75 -11.10 -16.26
CA LEU A 17 -10.82 -9.70 -15.82
C LEU A 17 -10.88 -8.73 -17.01
N SER A 18 -9.95 -8.89 -17.97
CA SER A 18 -9.90 -8.15 -19.24
C SER A 18 -11.23 -8.17 -20.00
N ARG A 19 -11.97 -9.30 -19.97
CA ARG A 19 -13.23 -9.47 -20.70
C ARG A 19 -14.44 -8.90 -19.95
N GLU A 20 -14.54 -9.12 -18.64
CA GLU A 20 -15.72 -8.77 -17.85
C GLU A 20 -15.72 -7.33 -17.36
N LEU A 21 -14.55 -6.73 -17.09
CA LEU A 21 -14.46 -5.36 -16.58
C LEU A 21 -14.91 -4.32 -17.63
N ASP A 22 -14.74 -4.59 -18.92
CA ASP A 22 -15.15 -3.69 -20.01
C ASP A 22 -16.66 -3.34 -20.02
N PRO A 23 -17.59 -4.33 -20.12
CA PRO A 23 -19.03 -4.04 -20.00
C PRO A 23 -19.42 -3.62 -18.58
N LEU A 24 -18.74 -4.11 -17.53
CA LEU A 24 -19.06 -3.76 -16.14
C LEU A 24 -18.74 -2.29 -15.83
N LEU A 25 -17.58 -1.77 -16.24
CA LEU A 25 -17.21 -0.35 -16.11
C LEU A 25 -18.26 0.55 -16.78
N THR A 26 -18.64 0.23 -18.02
CA THR A 26 -19.67 0.98 -18.77
C THR A 26 -21.01 0.99 -18.02
N LYS A 27 -21.45 -0.18 -17.52
CA LYS A 27 -22.69 -0.33 -16.75
C LYS A 27 -22.68 0.47 -15.44
N LEU A 28 -21.59 0.41 -14.67
CA LEU A 28 -21.47 1.10 -13.38
C LEU A 28 -21.46 2.63 -13.54
N LEU A 29 -20.79 3.15 -14.57
CA LEU A 29 -20.77 4.58 -14.90
C LEU A 29 -22.14 5.10 -15.33
N ALA A 30 -22.88 4.30 -16.11
CA ALA A 30 -24.26 4.59 -16.47
C ALA A 30 -25.17 4.62 -15.23
N GLN A 31 -25.02 3.65 -14.32
CA GLN A 31 -25.81 3.56 -13.08
C GLN A 31 -25.55 4.71 -12.09
N LYS A 32 -24.36 5.35 -12.14
CA LYS A 32 -24.03 6.54 -11.35
C LYS A 32 -24.29 7.87 -12.06
N GLU A 33 -24.88 7.85 -13.26
CA GLU A 33 -25.13 9.05 -14.10
C GLU A 33 -23.86 9.90 -14.38
N PHE A 34 -22.67 9.28 -14.30
CA PHE A 34 -21.37 9.96 -14.30
C PHE A 34 -21.10 10.76 -15.59
N MET A 35 -21.69 10.30 -16.70
CA MET A 35 -21.75 11.02 -17.97
C MET A 35 -23.11 10.74 -18.65
N PRO A 36 -23.57 11.60 -19.59
CA PRO A 36 -24.80 11.35 -20.32
C PRO A 36 -24.76 9.99 -21.03
N GLN A 37 -25.78 9.16 -20.81
CA GLN A 37 -25.87 7.77 -21.27
C GLN A 37 -25.43 7.58 -22.73
N LYS A 38 -25.93 8.45 -23.64
CA LYS A 38 -25.58 8.43 -25.07
C LYS A 38 -24.07 8.54 -25.34
N VAL A 39 -23.30 9.24 -24.52
CA VAL A 39 -21.84 9.37 -24.66
C VAL A 39 -21.13 8.08 -24.24
N LEU A 40 -21.62 7.40 -23.21
CA LEU A 40 -21.12 6.08 -22.80
C LEU A 40 -21.47 5.01 -23.85
N GLU A 41 -22.64 5.10 -24.49
CA GLU A 41 -23.04 4.22 -25.59
C GLU A 41 -22.22 4.46 -26.87
N GLU A 42 -21.93 5.72 -27.23
CA GLU A 42 -21.14 6.07 -28.42
C GLU A 42 -19.63 5.85 -28.26
N ARG A 43 -19.08 5.90 -27.02
CA ARG A 43 -17.62 5.98 -26.78
C ARG A 43 -17.07 5.05 -25.71
N GLY A 44 -17.92 4.33 -24.97
CA GLY A 44 -17.52 3.49 -23.84
C GLY A 44 -16.96 4.29 -22.66
N TRP A 45 -16.54 3.57 -21.62
CA TRP A 45 -15.96 4.14 -20.39
C TRP A 45 -14.61 4.84 -20.61
N THR A 46 -13.85 4.47 -21.66
CA THR A 46 -12.51 5.00 -21.93
C THR A 46 -12.47 6.50 -22.25
N ILE A 47 -13.63 7.10 -22.59
CA ILE A 47 -13.76 8.55 -22.77
C ILE A 47 -13.40 9.34 -21.51
N ILE A 48 -13.56 8.75 -20.32
CA ILE A 48 -13.24 9.39 -19.03
C ILE A 48 -11.72 9.54 -18.88
N LEU A 49 -10.95 8.47 -19.16
CA LEU A 49 -9.49 8.56 -19.19
C LEU A 49 -8.97 9.49 -20.28
N LYS A 50 -9.74 9.70 -21.36
CA LYS A 50 -9.38 10.70 -22.39
C LYS A 50 -9.51 12.11 -21.80
N ILE A 51 -10.67 12.45 -21.27
CA ILE A 51 -10.96 13.76 -20.67
C ILE A 51 -10.00 14.04 -19.50
N HIS A 52 -9.74 13.04 -18.65
CA HIS A 52 -8.86 13.19 -17.49
C HIS A 52 -7.40 13.45 -17.87
N ASP A 53 -6.86 12.73 -18.83
CA ASP A 53 -5.49 12.96 -19.30
C ASP A 53 -5.37 14.24 -20.17
N GLU A 54 -6.41 14.63 -20.91
CA GLU A 54 -6.49 15.94 -21.58
C GLU A 54 -6.49 17.10 -20.56
N ASN A 55 -7.23 16.96 -19.45
CA ASN A 55 -7.21 17.91 -18.32
C ASN A 55 -5.85 17.96 -17.59
N ARG A 56 -4.98 16.96 -17.77
CA ARG A 56 -3.59 16.94 -17.27
C ARG A 56 -2.56 17.35 -18.35
N ASP A 57 -2.99 17.98 -19.45
CA ASP A 57 -2.12 18.47 -20.53
C ASP A 57 -1.32 17.35 -21.27
N ARG A 58 -1.71 16.09 -21.11
CA ARG A 58 -1.01 14.90 -21.63
C ARG A 58 -1.39 14.59 -23.07
N LEU A 59 -0.54 14.98 -24.01
CA LEU A 59 -0.67 14.64 -25.44
C LEU A 59 -0.57 13.13 -25.68
N ARG A 60 -1.69 12.48 -26.01
CA ARG A 60 -1.77 11.03 -26.31
C ARG A 60 -1.92 10.75 -27.82
N HIS A 61 -1.54 9.54 -28.23
CA HIS A 61 -1.59 9.09 -29.63
C HIS A 61 -3.04 8.93 -30.12
N PRO A 62 -3.35 9.12 -31.43
CA PRO A 62 -4.70 8.95 -31.97
C PRO A 62 -5.31 7.55 -31.82
N ASP A 63 -4.50 6.50 -31.65
CA ASP A 63 -4.97 5.15 -31.32
C ASP A 63 -5.40 5.09 -29.85
N LEU A 64 -6.66 5.42 -29.62
CA LEU A 64 -7.26 5.56 -28.30
C LEU A 64 -7.29 4.24 -27.51
N TYR A 65 -7.31 4.39 -26.19
CA TYR A 65 -7.43 3.34 -25.17
C TYR A 65 -8.18 2.08 -25.64
N ASN A 66 -7.47 0.95 -25.66
CA ASN A 66 -8.11 -0.36 -25.82
C ASN A 66 -9.00 -0.65 -24.58
N PRO A 67 -10.34 -0.77 -24.73
CA PRO A 67 -11.23 -1.03 -23.60
C PRO A 67 -11.07 -2.43 -22.99
N LYS A 68 -10.23 -3.29 -23.59
CA LYS A 68 -9.86 -4.62 -23.08
C LYS A 68 -8.42 -4.71 -22.57
N ASP A 69 -7.65 -3.63 -22.53
CA ASP A 69 -6.38 -3.66 -21.79
C ASP A 69 -6.65 -3.54 -20.29
N LEU A 70 -6.35 -4.61 -19.56
CA LEU A 70 -6.52 -4.69 -18.12
C LEU A 70 -5.72 -3.61 -17.37
N GLN A 71 -4.60 -3.10 -17.89
CA GLN A 71 -3.92 -1.95 -17.27
C GLN A 71 -4.79 -0.71 -17.34
N VAL A 72 -5.42 -0.43 -18.49
CA VAL A 72 -6.31 0.72 -18.68
C VAL A 72 -7.58 0.57 -17.82
N GLN A 73 -8.13 -0.64 -17.70
CA GLN A 73 -9.27 -0.93 -16.83
C GLN A 73 -8.93 -0.72 -15.35
N LEU A 74 -7.81 -1.25 -14.87
CA LEU A 74 -7.42 -1.11 -13.46
C LEU A 74 -7.03 0.33 -13.08
N ARG A 75 -6.63 1.17 -14.05
CA ARG A 75 -6.44 2.62 -13.84
C ARG A 75 -7.74 3.34 -13.47
N MET A 76 -8.89 2.96 -14.04
CA MET A 76 -10.19 3.54 -13.67
C MET A 76 -10.56 3.32 -12.20
N PHE A 77 -10.04 2.27 -11.57
CA PHE A 77 -10.24 2.00 -10.15
C PHE A 77 -9.17 2.67 -9.28
N THR A 78 -7.91 2.69 -9.73
CA THR A 78 -6.77 3.08 -8.88
C THR A 78 -6.42 4.56 -8.93
N GLU A 79 -6.69 5.28 -10.02
CA GLU A 79 -6.39 6.71 -10.17
C GLU A 79 -7.62 7.59 -9.94
N GLY A 80 -7.40 8.83 -9.47
CA GLY A 80 -8.48 9.78 -9.25
C GLY A 80 -9.02 10.38 -10.55
N VAL A 81 -9.86 9.65 -11.26
CA VAL A 81 -10.38 9.97 -12.62
C VAL A 81 -11.61 10.89 -12.64
N GLY A 82 -12.26 11.11 -11.51
CA GLY A 82 -13.48 11.92 -11.40
C GLY A 82 -13.31 13.32 -10.79
N PRO A 83 -14.38 14.14 -10.80
CA PRO A 83 -14.38 15.45 -10.16
C PRO A 83 -14.18 15.33 -8.65
N GLN A 84 -13.84 16.44 -7.96
CA GLN A 84 -13.34 16.40 -6.58
C GLN A 84 -14.24 15.66 -5.57
N ASN A 85 -15.56 15.64 -5.77
CA ASN A 85 -16.54 14.96 -4.91
C ASN A 85 -16.84 13.50 -5.30
N ASP A 86 -16.46 13.06 -6.50
CA ASP A 86 -16.63 11.68 -7.01
C ASP A 86 -15.33 11.21 -7.68
N ARG A 87 -14.20 11.47 -7.02
CA ARG A 87 -12.85 11.27 -7.56
C ARG A 87 -12.58 9.81 -7.95
N PHE A 88 -13.19 8.87 -7.23
CA PHE A 88 -13.08 7.42 -7.43
C PHE A 88 -14.48 6.83 -7.64
N PRO A 89 -15.05 6.93 -8.85
CA PRO A 89 -16.48 6.66 -9.08
C PRO A 89 -16.91 5.21 -8.81
N PHE A 90 -15.98 4.28 -8.58
CA PHE A 90 -16.30 2.88 -8.28
C PHE A 90 -16.23 2.49 -6.80
N GLU A 91 -15.74 3.37 -5.91
CA GLU A 91 -15.83 3.11 -4.47
C GLU A 91 -17.30 3.25 -4.00
N PRO A 92 -17.86 2.28 -3.24
CA PRO A 92 -19.21 2.39 -2.71
C PRO A 92 -19.31 3.33 -1.51
N ASP A 93 -18.41 3.14 -0.53
CA ASP A 93 -18.49 3.75 0.81
C ASP A 93 -17.26 4.61 1.17
N GLY A 94 -16.40 4.92 0.19
CA GLY A 94 -15.09 5.57 0.42
C GLY A 94 -14.03 4.69 1.10
N ALA A 95 -14.38 3.45 1.48
CA ALA A 95 -13.56 2.51 2.27
C ALA A 95 -12.32 1.90 1.54
N ARG A 96 -11.86 2.53 0.44
CA ARG A 96 -10.70 2.14 -0.40
C ARG A 96 -10.69 0.67 -0.89
N LYS A 97 -11.81 -0.05 -0.83
CA LYS A 97 -11.90 -1.50 -1.10
C LYS A 97 -11.56 -1.81 -2.57
N VAL A 98 -12.16 -1.06 -3.48
CA VAL A 98 -11.98 -1.24 -4.93
C VAL A 98 -10.55 -0.84 -5.33
N ARG A 99 -10.00 0.25 -4.78
CA ARG A 99 -8.60 0.65 -4.97
C ARG A 99 -7.63 -0.46 -4.53
N THR A 100 -7.79 -1.05 -3.34
CA THR A 100 -6.86 -2.08 -2.83
C THR A 100 -6.85 -3.33 -3.70
N TYR A 101 -8.02 -3.90 -4.04
CA TYR A 101 -8.07 -5.11 -4.86
C TYR A 101 -7.61 -4.85 -6.30
N ALA A 102 -7.91 -3.68 -6.87
CA ALA A 102 -7.40 -3.31 -8.18
C ALA A 102 -5.87 -3.11 -8.20
N GLN A 103 -5.26 -2.65 -7.10
CA GLN A 103 -3.80 -2.52 -6.98
C GLN A 103 -3.10 -3.88 -6.89
N ASP A 104 -3.61 -4.83 -6.10
CA ASP A 104 -3.07 -6.21 -6.05
C ASP A 104 -3.17 -6.89 -7.43
N LEU A 105 -4.27 -6.67 -8.17
CA LEU A 105 -4.41 -7.14 -9.55
C LEU A 105 -3.47 -6.43 -10.55
N ARG A 106 -3.08 -5.15 -10.34
CA ARG A 106 -2.03 -4.48 -11.14
C ARG A 106 -0.68 -5.19 -10.96
N ILE A 107 -0.35 -5.65 -9.76
CA ILE A 107 0.88 -6.39 -9.47
C ILE A 107 0.91 -7.71 -10.27
N PHE A 108 -0.16 -8.53 -10.20
CA PHE A 108 -0.23 -9.78 -10.96
C PHE A 108 -0.18 -9.57 -12.48
N ARG A 109 -0.91 -8.56 -12.99
CA ARG A 109 -0.88 -8.22 -14.42
C ARG A 109 0.56 -7.89 -14.85
N ASN A 110 1.27 -7.08 -14.10
CA ASN A 110 2.63 -6.67 -14.46
C ASN A 110 3.62 -7.84 -14.36
N LYS A 111 3.60 -8.64 -13.29
CA LYS A 111 4.45 -9.86 -13.19
C LYS A 111 4.22 -10.81 -14.38
N SER A 112 2.97 -11.03 -14.76
CA SER A 112 2.59 -11.82 -15.95
C SER A 112 3.05 -11.20 -17.28
N ALA A 113 2.99 -9.87 -17.41
CA ALA A 113 3.45 -9.14 -18.60
C ALA A 113 4.98 -9.11 -18.76
N HIS A 114 5.72 -9.27 -17.67
CA HIS A 114 7.19 -9.31 -17.64
C HIS A 114 7.78 -10.73 -17.64
N TYR A 115 6.95 -11.76 -17.84
CA TYR A 115 7.35 -13.19 -17.81
C TYR A 115 8.03 -13.63 -16.49
N VAL A 116 7.63 -13.04 -15.36
CA VAL A 116 8.08 -13.48 -14.03
C VAL A 116 7.43 -14.83 -13.72
N ASP A 117 8.20 -15.78 -13.19
CA ASP A 117 7.66 -17.05 -12.69
C ASP A 117 6.79 -16.80 -11.46
N LEU A 118 5.49 -17.13 -11.57
CA LEU A 118 4.50 -17.00 -10.50
C LEU A 118 4.17 -18.37 -9.88
N ASP A 119 3.91 -18.39 -8.58
CA ASP A 119 3.79 -19.64 -7.82
C ASP A 119 2.34 -20.14 -7.66
N ARG A 120 2.16 -21.25 -6.93
CA ARG A 120 0.81 -21.83 -6.71
C ARG A 120 -0.08 -20.96 -5.82
N ASN A 121 0.52 -20.15 -4.95
CA ASN A 121 -0.17 -19.25 -4.04
C ASN A 121 -0.60 -17.97 -4.78
N ASP A 122 0.25 -17.43 -5.67
CA ASP A 122 -0.11 -16.36 -6.62
C ASP A 122 -1.35 -16.75 -7.44
N ALA A 123 -1.37 -18.01 -7.93
CA ALA A 123 -2.48 -18.54 -8.69
C ALA A 123 -3.79 -18.67 -7.89
N VAL A 124 -3.75 -18.89 -6.57
CA VAL A 124 -4.95 -18.83 -5.71
C VAL A 124 -5.34 -17.37 -5.45
N ARG A 125 -4.36 -16.55 -5.07
CA ARG A 125 -4.54 -15.18 -4.60
C ARG A 125 -5.14 -14.26 -5.66
N ILE A 126 -4.74 -14.39 -6.92
CA ILE A 126 -5.34 -13.59 -8.00
C ILE A 126 -6.85 -13.82 -8.12
N TYR A 127 -7.35 -15.05 -7.89
CA TYR A 127 -8.78 -15.33 -7.94
C TYR A 127 -9.54 -14.83 -6.69
N ASP A 128 -8.93 -14.83 -5.50
CA ASP A 128 -9.59 -14.24 -4.31
C ASP A 128 -9.62 -12.70 -4.42
N SER A 129 -8.55 -12.06 -4.88
CA SER A 129 -8.53 -10.61 -5.16
C SER A 129 -9.47 -10.20 -6.31
N ALA A 130 -9.59 -11.02 -7.35
CA ALA A 130 -10.61 -10.84 -8.40
C ALA A 130 -12.04 -11.00 -7.85
N ALA A 131 -12.32 -12.05 -7.06
CA ALA A 131 -13.62 -12.27 -6.44
C ALA A 131 -14.02 -11.09 -5.52
N ARG A 132 -13.08 -10.58 -4.71
CA ARG A 132 -13.30 -9.43 -3.83
C ARG A 132 -13.46 -8.11 -4.58
N LEU A 133 -12.75 -7.90 -5.69
CA LEU A 133 -13.01 -6.76 -6.58
C LEU A 133 -14.43 -6.82 -7.13
N PHE A 134 -14.86 -7.96 -7.69
CA PHE A 134 -16.21 -8.12 -8.20
C PHE A 134 -17.29 -8.03 -7.11
N GLU A 135 -17.01 -8.48 -5.89
CA GLU A 135 -17.89 -8.24 -4.73
C GLU A 135 -18.04 -6.75 -4.41
N ALA A 136 -16.92 -6.02 -4.31
CA ALA A 136 -16.94 -4.57 -4.05
C ALA A 136 -17.57 -3.74 -5.19
N LEU A 137 -17.56 -4.26 -6.42
CA LEU A 137 -18.23 -3.69 -7.60
C LEU A 137 -19.70 -4.15 -7.76
N GLY A 138 -20.24 -4.97 -6.85
CA GLY A 138 -21.64 -5.44 -6.94
C GLY A 138 -21.92 -6.40 -8.09
N ALA A 139 -20.92 -7.21 -8.48
CA ALA A 139 -20.95 -8.13 -9.63
C ALA A 139 -20.93 -9.61 -9.18
N PRO A 140 -22.07 -10.16 -8.69
CA PRO A 140 -22.12 -11.47 -8.05
C PRO A 140 -21.86 -12.64 -9.01
N GLU A 141 -22.20 -12.52 -10.29
CA GLU A 141 -21.94 -13.55 -11.30
C GLU A 141 -20.42 -13.71 -11.54
N GLN A 142 -19.71 -12.59 -11.66
CA GLN A 142 -18.26 -12.54 -11.83
C GLN A 142 -17.53 -13.00 -10.56
N LYS A 143 -18.03 -12.63 -9.36
CA LYS A 143 -17.54 -13.18 -8.08
C LYS A 143 -17.66 -14.70 -8.06
N ALA A 144 -18.86 -15.23 -8.31
CA ALA A 144 -19.13 -16.67 -8.27
C ALA A 144 -18.29 -17.45 -9.29
N TRP A 145 -18.03 -16.88 -10.47
CA TRP A 145 -17.08 -17.47 -11.42
C TRP A 145 -15.67 -17.55 -10.84
N CYS A 146 -15.16 -16.46 -10.25
CA CYS A 146 -13.82 -16.44 -9.64
C CYS A 146 -13.69 -17.45 -8.50
N GLU A 147 -14.68 -17.53 -7.60
CA GLU A 147 -14.69 -18.52 -6.51
C GLU A 147 -14.80 -19.97 -7.04
N SER A 148 -15.55 -20.19 -8.14
CA SER A 148 -15.60 -21.51 -8.79
C SER A 148 -14.27 -21.92 -9.45
N GLN A 149 -13.45 -20.96 -9.90
CA GLN A 149 -12.12 -21.26 -10.42
C GLN A 149 -11.09 -21.41 -9.30
N LEU A 150 -11.18 -20.63 -8.21
CA LEU A 150 -10.35 -20.80 -7.02
C LEU A 150 -10.42 -22.24 -6.47
N ASN A 151 -11.62 -22.81 -6.37
CA ASN A 151 -11.82 -24.21 -5.99
C ASN A 151 -11.13 -25.21 -6.94
N ARG A 152 -11.07 -24.91 -8.24
CA ARG A 152 -10.34 -25.72 -9.23
C ARG A 152 -8.83 -25.56 -9.09
N VAL A 153 -8.34 -24.33 -8.94
CA VAL A 153 -6.91 -24.03 -8.71
C VAL A 153 -6.39 -24.79 -7.48
N HIS A 154 -7.14 -24.80 -6.38
CA HIS A 154 -6.79 -25.62 -5.21
C HIS A 154 -6.68 -27.12 -5.57
N ALA A 155 -7.69 -27.69 -6.22
CA ALA A 155 -7.66 -29.10 -6.61
C ALA A 155 -6.55 -29.45 -7.63
N ASP A 156 -6.27 -28.56 -8.58
CA ASP A 156 -5.31 -28.76 -9.68
C ASP A 156 -3.84 -28.54 -9.30
N LEU A 157 -3.57 -27.71 -8.28
CA LEU A 157 -2.24 -27.31 -7.82
C LEU A 157 -1.84 -27.90 -6.46
N PHE A 158 -2.78 -28.16 -5.55
CA PHE A 158 -2.51 -28.70 -4.20
C PHE A 158 -3.06 -30.13 -4.05
N GLY A 159 -4.09 -30.50 -4.81
CA GLY A 159 -4.69 -31.83 -4.81
C GLY A 159 -5.86 -31.95 -3.84
N ALA A 160 -6.70 -32.97 -4.03
CA ALA A 160 -7.97 -33.15 -3.32
C ALA A 160 -7.84 -33.62 -1.84
N GLY A 161 -6.71 -33.34 -1.18
CA GLY A 161 -6.37 -33.84 0.16
C GLY A 161 -5.93 -32.79 1.17
N GLU A 162 -5.36 -31.66 0.73
CA GLU A 162 -5.23 -30.48 1.60
C GLU A 162 -6.55 -29.74 1.58
N ALA A 163 -7.21 -29.68 2.75
CA ALA A 163 -8.40 -28.85 2.91
C ALA A 163 -8.04 -27.39 2.62
N ALA A 164 -8.87 -26.70 1.83
CA ALA A 164 -8.70 -25.27 1.61
C ALA A 164 -8.58 -24.54 2.96
N PRO A 165 -7.65 -23.57 3.11
CA PRO A 165 -7.49 -22.85 4.36
C PRO A 165 -8.82 -22.21 4.73
N VAL A 166 -9.44 -22.73 5.79
CA VAL A 166 -10.83 -22.41 6.15
C VAL A 166 -10.96 -20.90 6.31
N ARG A 167 -11.86 -20.28 5.52
CA ARG A 167 -12.24 -18.88 5.71
C ARG A 167 -12.72 -18.73 7.15
N ARG A 168 -11.88 -18.16 8.02
CA ARG A 168 -12.21 -17.87 9.42
C ARG A 168 -13.22 -16.72 9.47
N GLU A 169 -14.49 -17.06 9.31
CA GLU A 169 -15.56 -16.30 9.95
C GLU A 169 -15.30 -16.33 11.48
N LEU A 170 -15.45 -15.19 12.17
CA LEU A 170 -15.04 -15.07 13.57
C LEU A 170 -16.08 -15.68 14.51
N ASP A 171 -15.98 -17.00 14.68
CA ASP A 171 -16.85 -17.82 15.52
C ASP A 171 -17.02 -17.29 16.95
N GLU A 172 -18.25 -17.42 17.46
CA GLU A 172 -18.71 -16.95 18.77
C GLU A 172 -17.87 -17.49 19.94
N ALA A 173 -17.24 -18.66 19.75
CA ALA A 173 -16.39 -19.31 20.75
C ALA A 173 -15.22 -18.42 21.20
N VAL A 174 -14.61 -17.64 20.30
CA VAL A 174 -13.52 -16.70 20.65
C VAL A 174 -14.04 -15.56 21.55
N ARG A 175 -15.28 -15.13 21.32
CA ARG A 175 -15.95 -14.07 22.10
C ARG A 175 -16.27 -14.51 23.53
N GLN A 176 -16.68 -15.76 23.73
CA GLN A 176 -16.96 -16.31 25.07
C GLN A 176 -15.70 -16.75 25.83
N ALA A 177 -14.64 -17.17 25.13
CA ALA A 177 -13.32 -17.36 25.75
C ALA A 177 -12.77 -16.05 26.34
N ALA A 178 -12.98 -14.92 25.65
CA ALA A 178 -12.53 -13.61 26.09
C ALA A 178 -13.32 -13.04 27.30
N SER A 179 -14.59 -13.40 27.50
CA SER A 179 -15.36 -12.97 28.68
C SER A 179 -15.01 -13.79 29.92
N THR A 180 -15.01 -15.13 29.80
CA THR A 180 -14.72 -16.05 30.92
C THR A 180 -13.31 -15.87 31.48
N ALA A 181 -12.31 -15.59 30.63
CA ALA A 181 -10.95 -15.28 31.08
C ALA A 181 -10.82 -13.97 31.88
N ARG A 182 -11.84 -13.09 31.85
CA ARG A 182 -11.80 -11.74 32.45
C ARG A 182 -12.28 -11.68 33.90
N GLU A 183 -13.10 -12.64 34.34
CA GLU A 183 -13.65 -12.67 35.71
C GLU A 183 -12.69 -13.36 36.71
N VAL A 184 -11.98 -14.40 36.28
CA VAL A 184 -11.18 -15.29 37.15
C VAL A 184 -9.94 -14.63 37.75
N LYS A 185 -9.48 -13.48 37.23
CA LYS A 185 -8.19 -12.86 37.62
C LYS A 185 -8.27 -11.85 38.78
N THR A 186 -9.30 -11.93 39.62
CA THR A 186 -9.59 -10.97 40.70
C THR A 186 -9.46 -11.56 42.11
N GLU A 187 -8.53 -12.49 42.36
CA GLU A 187 -8.18 -12.83 43.75
C GLU A 187 -6.77 -13.41 43.96
N VAL A 188 -6.31 -13.30 45.21
CA VAL A 188 -5.07 -13.78 45.88
C VAL A 188 -3.96 -12.73 46.07
N SER A 189 -3.53 -12.61 47.34
CA SER A 189 -2.60 -11.61 47.87
C SER A 189 -1.19 -12.18 48.11
N ALA A 190 -0.18 -11.31 48.11
CA ALA A 190 1.22 -11.69 48.30
C ALA A 190 1.72 -11.49 49.76
N PRO A 191 2.44 -12.46 50.35
CA PRO A 191 3.13 -12.28 51.62
C PRO A 191 4.43 -11.46 51.47
N ARG A 192 4.89 -10.83 52.56
CA ARG A 192 6.13 -10.02 52.61
C ARG A 192 6.96 -10.30 53.86
N GLY A 193 8.28 -10.27 53.71
CA GLY A 193 9.26 -10.19 54.80
C GLY A 193 10.30 -11.30 54.79
N ALA A 194 11.53 -11.10 55.28
CA ALA A 194 12.15 -9.84 55.74
C ALA A 194 13.68 -10.01 55.86
N PHE A 195 14.43 -8.89 55.77
CA PHE A 195 15.66 -8.63 56.55
C PHE A 195 15.80 -7.10 56.75
N THR A 196 16.69 -6.65 57.64
CA THR A 196 16.32 -5.65 58.68
C THR A 196 17.08 -4.31 58.74
N ARG A 197 16.47 -3.40 59.53
CA ARG A 197 16.77 -1.98 59.87
C ARG A 197 18.00 -1.83 60.82
N PRO A 198 18.48 -0.62 61.26
CA PRO A 198 17.74 0.56 61.82
C PRO A 198 17.80 1.82 60.90
N ALA A 199 17.43 3.08 61.22
CA ALA A 199 17.05 3.78 62.47
C ALA A 199 15.97 4.90 62.22
N ARG A 200 15.91 5.96 63.05
CA ARG A 200 15.11 7.23 62.93
C ARG A 200 15.65 8.29 63.93
N PRO A 201 15.31 9.61 63.87
CA PRO A 201 13.99 10.18 64.27
C PRO A 201 13.39 11.22 63.27
N ALA A 202 12.38 12.00 63.69
CA ALA A 202 11.54 12.96 62.92
C ALA A 202 11.00 14.05 63.90
N PRO A 203 9.93 14.89 63.68
CA PRO A 203 8.97 15.11 62.57
C PRO A 203 9.08 16.54 61.95
N VAL A 204 8.23 17.07 61.04
CA VAL A 204 6.80 17.52 61.08
C VAL A 204 6.37 18.00 59.67
N SER A 205 5.13 18.31 59.23
CA SER A 205 3.71 18.02 59.59
C SER A 205 2.80 18.50 58.41
N ARG A 206 1.45 18.44 58.49
CA ARG A 206 0.50 18.87 57.42
C ARG A 206 -0.81 19.47 57.97
N PRO A 207 -1.29 20.60 57.42
CA PRO A 207 -2.70 20.76 56.95
C PRO A 207 -2.76 21.58 55.62
N ALA A 208 -3.89 21.82 54.92
CA ALA A 208 -5.18 21.14 54.77
C ALA A 208 -5.87 21.63 53.45
N GLN A 209 -6.92 20.95 53.00
CA GLN A 209 -7.83 21.34 51.90
C GLN A 209 -9.01 22.17 52.46
N PRO A 210 -9.84 22.91 51.68
CA PRO A 210 -10.85 22.28 50.81
C PRO A 210 -11.40 23.11 49.60
N ALA A 211 -12.45 22.54 48.98
CA ALA A 211 -13.56 23.16 48.23
C ALA A 211 -13.50 23.28 46.69
N ALA A 212 -14.65 22.97 46.08
CA ALA A 212 -15.06 23.21 44.70
C ALA A 212 -16.45 23.89 44.72
N PRO A 213 -16.98 24.37 43.57
CA PRO A 213 -18.06 23.60 42.93
C PRO A 213 -17.97 23.58 41.39
N ALA A 214 -18.96 22.97 40.75
CA ALA A 214 -18.95 22.61 39.32
C ALA A 214 -19.81 23.50 38.41
N SER A 215 -19.56 23.42 37.10
CA SER A 215 -20.59 23.47 36.05
C SER A 215 -20.08 22.81 34.76
N ALA A 216 -20.99 22.38 33.89
CA ALA A 216 -20.70 21.49 32.77
C ALA A 216 -20.46 22.22 31.43
N SER A 217 -19.78 21.54 30.50
CA SER A 217 -19.98 21.66 29.06
C SER A 217 -19.51 20.39 28.34
N GLN A 218 -20.48 19.69 27.76
CA GLN A 218 -20.29 18.85 26.57
C GLN A 218 -20.55 19.75 25.35
N PRO A 219 -19.93 19.51 24.17
CA PRO A 219 -20.29 18.33 23.38
C PRO A 219 -19.11 17.64 22.66
N ALA A 220 -19.45 16.52 22.01
CA ALA A 220 -18.79 15.90 20.85
C ALA A 220 -17.25 15.83 20.85
N SER A 221 -16.74 14.61 21.00
CA SER A 221 -15.54 14.16 20.27
C SER A 221 -15.96 13.04 19.33
N GLU A 222 -15.47 13.09 18.10
CA GLU A 222 -16.02 12.36 16.96
C GLU A 222 -15.55 10.90 16.92
N SER A 223 -16.17 10.10 16.05
CA SER A 223 -15.86 8.69 15.87
C SER A 223 -14.39 8.49 15.47
N SER A 224 -13.56 8.01 16.39
CA SER A 224 -12.24 7.45 16.05
C SER A 224 -12.43 6.09 15.39
N VAL A 225 -12.87 6.10 14.12
CA VAL A 225 -12.85 4.93 13.25
C VAL A 225 -11.38 4.50 13.13
N PRO A 226 -10.98 3.29 13.54
CA PRO A 226 -9.60 2.86 13.33
C PRO A 226 -9.34 2.78 11.82
N PRO A 227 -8.22 3.30 11.31
CA PRO A 227 -7.86 3.10 9.92
C PRO A 227 -7.74 1.60 9.66
N LEU A 228 -8.46 1.11 8.66
CA LEU A 228 -8.50 -0.31 8.31
C LEU A 228 -7.17 -0.74 7.67
N CYS A 229 -6.18 -1.05 8.51
CA CYS A 229 -5.01 -1.83 8.12
C CYS A 229 -5.51 -3.19 7.61
N LEU A 230 -5.62 -3.35 6.28
CA LEU A 230 -6.19 -4.54 5.68
C LEU A 230 -5.25 -5.74 5.88
N ALA A 231 -5.63 -6.62 6.80
CA ALA A 231 -4.94 -7.87 7.09
C ALA A 231 -5.05 -8.87 5.92
N VAL A 232 -4.27 -8.64 4.87
CA VAL A 232 -4.02 -9.61 3.80
C VAL A 232 -3.10 -10.70 4.38
N GLY A 233 -3.67 -11.87 4.71
CA GLY A 233 -2.91 -13.10 4.93
C GLY A 233 -1.79 -13.03 5.97
N GLU A 234 -2.06 -12.50 7.17
CA GLU A 234 -1.14 -12.49 8.33
C GLU A 234 0.22 -11.77 8.13
N GLY A 235 0.47 -11.11 6.98
CA GLY A 235 1.76 -10.49 6.65
C GLY A 235 1.67 -9.13 5.95
N ARG A 236 2.52 -8.19 6.37
CA ARG A 236 2.75 -6.92 5.65
C ARG A 236 3.46 -7.21 4.33
N TYR A 237 3.06 -6.55 3.24
CA TYR A 237 3.76 -6.68 1.96
C TYR A 237 5.25 -6.29 2.10
N PRO A 238 6.19 -7.12 1.62
CA PRO A 238 7.58 -6.72 1.56
C PRO A 238 7.78 -5.59 0.54
N PHE A 239 8.91 -4.90 0.62
CA PHE A 239 9.32 -3.94 -0.40
C PHE A 239 9.66 -4.69 -1.71
N GLU A 240 8.78 -4.58 -2.71
CA GLU A 240 9.08 -4.97 -4.09
C GLU A 240 9.79 -3.80 -4.82
N PRO A 241 11.03 -3.98 -5.33
CA PRO A 241 11.69 -2.96 -6.12
C PRO A 241 11.09 -2.86 -7.53
N TRP A 242 10.91 -1.63 -8.03
CA TRP A 242 10.57 -1.37 -9.43
C TRP A 242 11.71 -1.77 -10.36
N GLU A 243 11.40 -2.60 -11.34
CA GLU A 243 12.32 -2.93 -12.44
C GLU A 243 12.11 -1.96 -13.62
N PRO A 244 13.16 -1.27 -14.11
CA PRO A 244 13.02 -0.26 -15.16
C PRO A 244 12.48 -0.79 -16.51
N ILE A 245 11.20 -0.52 -16.77
CA ILE A 245 10.56 -0.76 -18.08
C ILE A 245 11.12 0.21 -19.12
N SER A 246 11.44 -0.26 -20.33
CA SER A 246 11.90 0.61 -21.42
C SER A 246 10.74 1.44 -21.98
N LEU A 247 10.69 2.72 -21.61
CA LEU A 247 9.65 3.70 -21.98
C LEU A 247 10.04 4.57 -23.19
N GLY A 248 11.25 4.42 -23.72
CA GLY A 248 11.71 5.08 -24.94
C GLY A 248 13.22 5.08 -25.13
N ASP A 249 13.68 5.57 -26.27
CA ASP A 249 15.10 5.63 -26.62
C ASP A 249 15.90 6.69 -25.85
N ARG A 250 17.21 6.45 -25.80
CA ARG A 250 18.19 7.27 -25.06
C ARG A 250 18.24 8.73 -25.53
N ASP A 251 17.81 9.02 -26.76
CA ASP A 251 17.74 10.35 -27.39
C ASP A 251 16.93 11.37 -26.57
N ILE A 252 16.06 10.90 -25.66
CA ILE A 252 15.39 11.71 -24.64
C ILE A 252 16.40 12.47 -23.76
N PHE A 253 17.56 11.88 -23.46
CA PHE A 253 18.63 12.52 -22.69
C PHE A 253 19.43 13.57 -23.47
N ASP A 254 19.53 13.44 -24.79
CA ASP A 254 20.13 14.47 -25.65
C ASP A 254 19.15 15.64 -25.90
N SER A 255 17.85 15.41 -25.70
CA SER A 255 16.75 16.35 -25.96
C SER A 255 16.01 16.90 -24.72
N LEU A 256 16.53 16.71 -23.49
CA LEU A 256 15.90 17.08 -22.19
C LEU A 256 15.35 18.52 -22.08
N ARG A 257 15.79 19.45 -22.95
CA ARG A 257 15.27 20.82 -22.99
C ARG A 257 13.92 20.95 -23.68
N SER A 258 13.50 19.98 -24.50
CA SER A 258 12.21 19.98 -25.22
C SER A 258 11.00 19.91 -24.26
N LYS A 259 9.76 20.09 -24.75
CA LYS A 259 8.56 19.79 -23.94
C LYS A 259 8.43 18.27 -23.79
N ARG A 260 8.29 17.56 -24.91
CA ARG A 260 8.17 16.09 -25.02
C ARG A 260 9.11 15.31 -24.09
N SER A 261 10.41 15.62 -24.06
CA SER A 261 11.39 14.89 -23.25
C SER A 261 11.24 15.12 -21.74
N LYS A 262 10.61 16.25 -21.34
CA LYS A 262 10.18 16.47 -19.95
C LYS A 262 8.89 15.70 -19.68
N ASP A 263 7.89 15.82 -20.54
CA ASP A 263 6.59 15.15 -20.39
C ASP A 263 6.77 13.62 -20.23
N GLN A 264 7.63 13.00 -21.05
CA GLN A 264 7.97 11.57 -20.95
C GLN A 264 8.74 11.23 -19.67
N MET A 265 9.68 12.08 -19.22
CA MET A 265 10.41 11.86 -17.96
C MET A 265 9.49 12.04 -16.75
N SER A 266 8.60 13.03 -16.76
CA SER A 266 7.59 13.26 -15.73
C SER A 266 6.61 12.09 -15.62
N ALA A 267 6.14 11.54 -16.75
CA ALA A 267 5.31 10.34 -16.73
C ALA A 267 6.02 9.14 -16.08
N ALA A 268 7.30 8.91 -16.41
CA ALA A 268 8.11 7.86 -15.78
C ALA A 268 8.33 8.11 -14.27
N LEU A 269 8.53 9.36 -13.85
CA LEU A 269 8.68 9.72 -12.43
C LEU A 269 7.38 9.49 -11.65
N GLU A 270 6.23 9.87 -12.21
CA GLU A 270 4.91 9.63 -11.62
C GLU A 270 4.60 8.14 -11.51
N GLU A 271 4.88 7.35 -12.57
CA GLU A 271 4.65 5.90 -12.57
C GLU A 271 5.52 5.17 -11.53
N ILE A 272 6.80 5.53 -11.41
CA ILE A 272 7.71 4.94 -10.40
C ILE A 272 7.28 5.33 -8.98
N VAL A 273 6.90 6.58 -8.71
CA VAL A 273 6.44 6.97 -7.36
C VAL A 273 5.06 6.39 -7.04
N SER A 274 4.18 6.23 -8.02
CA SER A 274 2.90 5.52 -7.86
C SER A 274 3.04 4.01 -7.61
N ALA A 275 4.24 3.44 -7.78
CA ALA A 275 4.53 2.03 -7.53
C ALA A 275 5.43 1.80 -6.30
N GLU A 276 6.53 2.56 -6.17
CA GLU A 276 7.49 2.46 -5.05
C GLU A 276 7.21 3.42 -3.88
N GLY A 277 6.21 4.30 -3.95
CA GLY A 277 5.99 5.37 -2.96
C GLY A 277 6.04 4.93 -1.49
N PRO A 278 6.75 5.65 -0.60
CA PRO A 278 7.72 6.74 -0.86
C PRO A 278 9.06 6.27 -1.46
N VAL A 279 9.67 7.10 -2.31
CA VAL A 279 10.91 6.79 -3.05
C VAL A 279 12.04 7.78 -2.77
N GLN A 280 13.27 7.33 -2.50
CA GLN A 280 14.42 8.23 -2.35
C GLN A 280 14.80 8.89 -3.69
N ALA A 281 15.12 10.19 -3.68
CA ALA A 281 15.24 11.00 -4.91
C ALA A 281 16.38 10.57 -5.87
N ASP A 282 17.54 10.11 -5.38
CA ASP A 282 18.60 9.56 -6.25
C ASP A 282 18.19 8.21 -6.85
N ARG A 283 17.50 7.36 -6.08
CA ARG A 283 16.93 6.07 -6.55
C ARG A 283 15.92 6.35 -7.67
N LEU A 284 14.91 7.18 -7.41
CA LEU A 284 13.89 7.58 -8.37
C LEU A 284 14.50 8.10 -9.68
N ALA A 285 15.44 9.05 -9.59
CA ALA A 285 16.10 9.60 -10.76
C ALA A 285 16.93 8.56 -11.52
N THR A 286 17.51 7.57 -10.83
CA THR A 286 18.27 6.46 -11.46
C THR A 286 17.34 5.47 -12.16
N LEU A 287 16.23 5.07 -11.54
CA LEU A 287 15.22 4.20 -12.15
C LEU A 287 14.61 4.86 -13.40
N ALA A 288 14.19 6.12 -13.29
CA ALA A 288 13.64 6.88 -14.43
C ALA A 288 14.64 7.05 -15.58
N ALA A 289 15.94 7.15 -15.29
CA ALA A 289 16.98 7.15 -16.31
C ALA A 289 17.20 5.79 -16.98
N GLN A 290 17.09 4.70 -16.22
CA GLN A 290 17.18 3.33 -16.73
C GLN A 290 16.00 2.99 -17.64
N CYS A 291 14.81 3.55 -17.40
CA CYS A 291 13.65 3.45 -18.31
C CYS A 291 13.90 4.03 -19.72
N PHE A 292 14.96 4.82 -19.92
CA PHE A 292 15.41 5.33 -21.22
C PHE A 292 16.83 4.87 -21.58
N GLY A 293 17.22 3.66 -21.13
CA GLY A 293 18.48 3.01 -21.49
C GLY A 293 19.75 3.59 -20.83
N VAL A 294 19.63 4.51 -19.87
CA VAL A 294 20.80 5.11 -19.19
C VAL A 294 21.14 4.33 -17.91
N SER A 295 21.98 3.30 -18.06
CA SER A 295 22.46 2.46 -16.95
C SER A 295 23.40 3.16 -15.96
N ARG A 296 24.04 4.29 -16.34
CA ARG A 296 24.93 5.08 -15.48
C ARG A 296 24.58 6.57 -15.58
N LEU A 297 23.80 7.06 -14.61
CA LEU A 297 23.33 8.44 -14.57
C LEU A 297 24.38 9.40 -13.96
N ALA A 298 24.91 10.30 -14.80
CA ALA A 298 25.82 11.35 -14.38
C ALA A 298 25.15 12.38 -13.46
N LYS A 299 25.87 12.88 -12.44
CA LYS A 299 25.33 13.78 -11.39
C LYS A 299 24.52 14.96 -11.96
N LYS A 300 25.06 15.68 -12.95
CA LYS A 300 24.37 16.82 -13.60
C LYS A 300 22.96 16.47 -14.09
N ASN A 301 22.79 15.27 -14.64
CA ASN A 301 21.51 14.81 -15.17
C ASN A 301 20.60 14.32 -14.04
N ARG A 302 21.16 13.67 -12.99
CA ARG A 302 20.41 13.32 -11.78
C ARG A 302 19.86 14.55 -11.06
N ASP A 303 20.70 15.54 -10.81
CA ASP A 303 20.31 16.82 -10.23
C ASP A 303 19.24 17.52 -11.09
N TRP A 304 19.19 17.28 -12.41
CA TRP A 304 18.15 17.81 -13.30
C TRP A 304 16.83 17.04 -13.17
N ILE A 305 16.86 15.70 -13.10
CA ILE A 305 15.67 14.86 -12.93
C ILE A 305 15.04 15.08 -11.54
N ILE A 306 15.84 15.21 -10.48
CA ILE A 306 15.35 15.55 -9.13
C ILE A 306 14.66 16.92 -9.16
N ARG A 307 15.27 17.92 -9.82
CA ARG A 307 14.62 19.23 -10.08
C ARG A 307 13.46 19.18 -11.09
N LEU A 308 13.13 18.04 -11.70
CA LEU A 308 11.91 17.87 -12.47
C LEU A 308 10.78 17.37 -11.56
N ALA A 309 11.04 16.34 -10.76
CA ALA A 309 10.11 15.83 -9.74
C ALA A 309 9.69 16.94 -8.75
N ASP A 310 10.65 17.73 -8.27
CA ASP A 310 10.49 18.91 -7.39
C ASP A 310 9.64 20.06 -7.98
N ARG A 311 9.19 19.93 -9.24
CA ARG A 311 8.33 20.91 -9.94
C ARG A 311 7.11 20.26 -10.62
N MET A 312 6.82 19.00 -10.32
CA MET A 312 5.59 18.33 -10.76
C MET A 312 4.47 18.62 -9.76
N SER A 313 3.23 18.75 -10.26
CA SER A 313 2.03 18.97 -9.42
C SER A 313 1.56 17.70 -8.71
N GLU A 314 2.05 16.55 -9.17
CA GLU A 314 1.65 15.21 -8.77
C GLU A 314 2.56 14.66 -7.66
N LEU A 315 3.73 15.28 -7.44
CA LEU A 315 4.80 14.79 -6.57
C LEU A 315 5.20 15.85 -5.52
N GLN A 316 5.52 15.39 -4.33
CA GLN A 316 6.03 16.22 -3.23
C GLN A 316 7.39 15.67 -2.76
N VAL A 317 8.42 16.51 -2.77
CA VAL A 317 9.76 16.15 -2.25
C VAL A 317 9.89 16.66 -0.82
N ASP A 318 10.20 15.78 0.12
CA ASP A 318 10.32 16.15 1.53
C ASP A 318 11.72 16.68 1.91
N GLU A 319 11.87 17.08 3.17
CA GLU A 319 13.13 17.56 3.75
C GLU A 319 14.24 16.49 3.73
N HIS A 320 13.87 15.21 3.85
CA HIS A 320 14.76 14.04 3.85
C HIS A 320 15.12 13.52 2.44
N LYS A 321 14.57 14.14 1.39
CA LYS A 321 14.75 13.77 -0.03
C LYS A 321 14.10 12.44 -0.41
N PHE A 322 12.95 12.16 0.19
CA PHE A 322 11.97 11.22 -0.34
C PHE A 322 10.93 11.96 -1.18
N VAL A 323 10.45 11.28 -2.22
CA VAL A 323 9.44 11.74 -3.15
C VAL A 323 8.18 10.94 -2.88
N TRP A 324 7.12 11.67 -2.60
CA TRP A 324 5.78 11.21 -2.28
C TRP A 324 4.84 11.56 -3.43
N HIS A 325 3.77 10.79 -3.62
CA HIS A 325 2.70 11.16 -4.55
C HIS A 325 1.67 12.02 -3.81
N VAL A 326 1.09 13.03 -4.44
CA VAL A 326 0.14 13.95 -3.78
C VAL A 326 -1.20 13.28 -3.41
N GLU A 327 -1.49 12.08 -3.95
CA GLU A 327 -2.60 11.23 -3.46
C GLU A 327 -2.25 10.36 -2.23
N GLU A 328 -0.99 10.34 -1.80
CA GLU A 328 -0.49 9.59 -0.63
C GLU A 328 0.51 10.48 0.15
N PRO A 329 0.01 11.51 0.86
CA PRO A 329 0.85 12.49 1.55
C PRO A 329 1.59 11.86 2.73
N ARG A 330 2.78 12.40 3.01
CA ARG A 330 3.71 11.98 4.06
C ARG A 330 3.05 11.86 5.44
N GLU A 331 2.10 12.75 5.71
CA GLU A 331 1.40 12.91 6.98
C GLU A 331 0.30 11.86 7.22
N GLU A 332 -0.29 11.30 6.16
CA GLU A 332 -1.30 10.23 6.24
C GLU A 332 -0.69 8.82 6.14
N TYR A 333 0.59 8.70 5.75
CA TYR A 333 1.24 7.42 5.52
C TYR A 333 1.57 6.70 6.82
N GLY A 334 0.64 5.86 7.29
CA GLY A 334 0.78 5.05 8.51
C GLY A 334 1.51 3.70 8.34
N GLU A 335 1.94 3.35 7.13
CA GLU A 335 2.45 2.02 6.81
C GLU A 335 3.99 1.89 6.80
N PHE A 336 4.47 0.65 6.72
CA PHE A 336 5.87 0.32 6.46
C PHE A 336 6.01 -1.04 5.74
N ARG A 337 7.05 -1.17 4.91
CA ARG A 337 7.30 -2.32 4.04
C ARG A 337 8.56 -3.08 4.48
N PRO A 338 8.44 -4.29 5.07
CA PRO A 338 9.59 -5.10 5.48
C PRO A 338 10.52 -5.47 4.30
N SER A 339 11.77 -5.79 4.60
CA SER A 339 12.76 -6.27 3.60
C SER A 339 13.06 -7.74 3.84
N VAL A 340 12.12 -8.60 3.43
CA VAL A 340 12.17 -10.06 3.65
C VAL A 340 12.98 -10.74 2.54
N ASP A 341 14.27 -10.97 2.83
CA ASP A 341 15.28 -11.68 2.02
C ASP A 341 15.56 -11.21 0.58
N GLY A 342 16.82 -11.35 0.17
CA GLY A 342 17.29 -11.21 -1.22
C GLY A 342 17.32 -9.79 -1.83
N ALA A 343 16.28 -8.98 -1.64
CA ALA A 343 16.12 -7.68 -2.30
C ALA A 343 16.89 -6.55 -1.58
N VAL A 344 17.93 -6.02 -2.22
CA VAL A 344 18.91 -5.09 -1.62
C VAL A 344 18.40 -3.64 -1.62
N ARG A 345 17.34 -3.32 -0.87
CA ARG A 345 17.03 -1.93 -0.50
C ARG A 345 18.11 -1.44 0.46
N GLU A 346 18.76 -0.33 0.14
CA GLU A 346 19.71 0.29 1.07
C GLU A 346 19.00 1.10 2.16
N PHE A 347 19.58 1.18 3.35
CA PHE A 347 18.89 1.75 4.51
C PHE A 347 18.65 3.27 4.41
N ASP A 348 19.43 3.96 3.57
CA ASP A 348 19.20 5.36 3.19
C ASP A 348 18.17 5.54 2.06
N GLN A 349 17.68 4.43 1.47
CA GLN A 349 16.52 4.39 0.57
C GLN A 349 15.21 4.03 1.29
N ILE A 350 15.22 3.92 2.63
CA ILE A 350 14.03 3.68 3.46
C ILE A 350 13.58 5.01 4.07
N SER A 351 12.29 5.34 3.93
CA SER A 351 11.76 6.60 4.44
C SER A 351 11.85 6.65 5.97
N PRO A 352 12.27 7.77 6.59
CA PRO A 352 12.19 7.95 8.03
C PRO A 352 10.76 7.75 8.59
N VAL A 353 9.73 7.96 7.77
CA VAL A 353 8.32 7.67 8.11
C VAL A 353 8.06 6.17 8.19
N GLU A 354 8.52 5.37 7.21
CA GLU A 354 8.43 3.89 7.27
C GLU A 354 9.12 3.34 8.52
N ILE A 355 10.26 3.94 8.91
CA ILE A 355 11.02 3.53 10.12
C ILE A 355 10.27 3.95 11.39
N ALA A 356 9.69 5.16 11.45
CA ALA A 356 8.90 5.62 12.58
C ALA A 356 7.60 4.80 12.75
N ASN A 357 6.97 4.38 11.66
CA ASN A 357 5.77 3.54 11.71
C ASN A 357 6.08 2.11 12.16
N ALA A 358 7.20 1.53 11.71
CA ALA A 358 7.72 0.28 12.27
C ALA A 358 7.98 0.41 13.78
N TRP A 359 8.54 1.53 14.22
CA TRP A 359 8.81 1.79 15.64
C TRP A 359 7.52 1.85 16.47
N ARG A 360 6.53 2.66 16.06
CA ARG A 360 5.20 2.72 16.69
C ARG A 360 4.53 1.35 16.77
N PHE A 361 4.67 0.54 15.74
CA PHE A 361 4.10 -0.81 15.67
C PHE A 361 4.67 -1.75 16.76
N TYR A 362 5.99 -1.80 16.94
CA TYR A 362 6.59 -2.64 18.00
C TYR A 362 6.39 -2.07 19.42
N GLU A 363 6.24 -0.76 19.59
CA GLU A 363 5.85 -0.16 20.89
C GLU A 363 4.40 -0.48 21.26
N GLN A 364 3.51 -0.63 20.27
CA GLN A 364 2.10 -0.99 20.47
C GLN A 364 1.85 -2.50 20.58
N ASN A 365 2.74 -3.34 20.04
CA ASN A 365 2.60 -4.80 20.02
C ASN A 365 3.89 -5.49 20.56
N PRO A 366 4.26 -5.32 21.85
CA PRO A 366 5.54 -5.81 22.37
C PRO A 366 5.67 -7.34 22.36
N GLU A 367 4.55 -8.07 22.33
CA GLU A 367 4.47 -9.52 22.18
C GLU A 367 4.93 -10.05 20.81
N LEU A 368 5.18 -9.16 19.83
CA LEU A 368 5.76 -9.49 18.52
C LEU A 368 7.29 -9.36 18.47
N MET A 369 7.95 -9.11 19.61
CA MET A 369 9.41 -9.05 19.74
C MET A 369 9.98 -10.33 20.37
N ASP A 370 11.23 -10.67 20.04
CA ASP A 370 11.95 -11.78 20.70
C ASP A 370 12.19 -11.49 22.19
N GLU A 371 12.28 -12.53 23.04
CA GLU A 371 12.52 -12.36 24.49
C GLU A 371 13.79 -11.54 24.77
N GLY A 372 13.62 -10.33 25.32
CA GLY A 372 14.73 -9.43 25.67
C GLY A 372 15.25 -8.54 24.52
N GLN A 373 14.59 -8.53 23.36
CA GLN A 373 14.89 -7.64 22.25
C GLN A 373 14.49 -6.18 22.55
N ASP A 374 15.30 -5.20 22.11
CA ASP A 374 14.92 -3.78 22.13
C ASP A 374 14.18 -3.39 20.83
N VAL A 375 13.26 -2.42 20.93
CA VAL A 375 12.44 -1.94 19.79
C VAL A 375 13.32 -1.50 18.62
N GLU A 376 14.45 -0.81 18.89
CA GLU A 376 15.39 -0.40 17.84
C GLU A 376 15.95 -1.61 17.06
N SER A 377 16.20 -2.75 17.70
CA SER A 377 16.66 -3.97 17.03
C SER A 377 15.54 -4.73 16.33
N ALA A 378 14.31 -4.70 16.85
CA ALA A 378 13.13 -5.24 16.15
C ALA A 378 12.92 -4.51 14.82
N VAL A 379 12.86 -3.17 14.85
CA VAL A 379 12.77 -2.29 13.67
C VAL A 379 13.92 -2.53 12.68
N LEU A 380 15.15 -2.73 13.17
CA LEU A 380 16.29 -3.04 12.29
C LEU A 380 16.15 -4.41 11.62
N ALA A 381 15.64 -5.41 12.33
CA ALA A 381 15.38 -6.74 11.78
C ALA A 381 14.31 -6.71 10.68
N THR A 382 13.25 -5.90 10.84
CA THR A 382 12.19 -5.66 9.83
C THR A 382 12.76 -5.25 8.46
N PHE A 383 13.84 -4.47 8.46
CA PHE A 383 14.53 -3.97 7.26
C PHE A 383 15.82 -4.75 6.93
N GLY A 384 15.94 -5.98 7.42
CA GLY A 384 17.04 -6.91 7.10
C GLY A 384 18.41 -6.45 7.60
N ARG A 385 18.49 -5.58 8.63
CA ARG A 385 19.76 -5.08 9.18
C ARG A 385 19.98 -5.55 10.62
N LYS A 386 21.23 -5.84 10.97
CA LYS A 386 21.66 -6.24 12.34
C LYS A 386 22.79 -5.38 12.92
N ARG A 387 23.24 -4.35 12.20
CA ARG A 387 24.38 -3.49 12.60
C ARG A 387 24.03 -2.01 12.48
N ARG A 388 24.18 -1.28 13.60
CA ARG A 388 23.92 0.17 13.73
C ARG A 388 25.09 0.98 13.13
N THR A 389 25.26 0.92 11.80
CA THR A 389 26.29 1.67 11.04
C THR A 389 26.02 3.18 11.05
N ALA A 390 26.97 4.02 10.62
CA ALA A 390 26.80 5.48 10.59
C ALA A 390 25.58 5.94 9.75
N LYS A 391 25.37 5.35 8.56
CA LYS A 391 24.18 5.59 7.74
C LYS A 391 22.88 5.18 8.46
N VAL A 392 22.88 3.97 9.03
CA VAL A 392 21.72 3.43 9.76
C VAL A 392 21.35 4.32 10.93
N LYS A 393 22.34 4.74 11.75
CA LYS A 393 22.12 5.67 12.86
C LYS A 393 21.53 7.00 12.39
N ALA A 394 22.06 7.61 11.33
CA ALA A 394 21.52 8.88 10.82
C ALA A 394 20.03 8.77 10.46
N GLN A 395 19.63 7.69 9.78
CA GLN A 395 18.22 7.48 9.40
C GLN A 395 17.32 7.15 10.62
N LEU A 396 17.84 6.42 11.61
CA LEU A 396 17.13 6.15 12.88
C LEU A 396 16.89 7.43 13.68
N GLU A 397 17.84 8.36 13.74
CA GLU A 397 17.64 9.64 14.45
C GLU A 397 16.62 10.55 13.72
N LEU A 398 16.57 10.52 12.39
CA LEU A 398 15.48 11.17 11.64
C LEU A 398 14.11 10.55 11.98
N ALA A 399 14.02 9.23 12.05
CA ALA A 399 12.78 8.54 12.44
C ALA A 399 12.36 8.88 13.88
N LYS A 400 13.29 8.93 14.83
CA LYS A 400 13.03 9.33 16.22
C LYS A 400 12.50 10.76 16.34
N ALA A 401 13.00 11.69 15.52
CA ALA A 401 12.46 13.05 15.49
C ALA A 401 10.97 13.07 15.09
N LEU A 402 10.54 12.14 14.23
CA LEU A 402 9.14 11.95 13.82
C LEU A 402 8.29 11.14 14.82
N LEU A 403 8.87 10.69 15.94
CA LEU A 403 8.14 10.09 17.08
C LEU A 403 7.93 11.10 18.23
N ALA A 404 8.72 12.17 18.26
CA ALA A 404 8.66 13.24 19.27
C ALA A 404 7.83 14.46 18.80
N ALA A 405 7.22 14.38 17.62
CA ALA A 405 6.33 15.36 17.01
C ALA A 405 4.93 14.74 16.84
#